data_AF-A0A8I0B2M0-F1
#
_entry.id   AF-A0A8I0B2M0-F1
#
_cell.length_a   1.000
_cell.length_b   1.000
_cell.length_c   1.000
_cell.angle_alpha   90.00
_cell.angle_beta   90.00
_cell.angle_gamma   90.00
#
_symmetry.space_group_name_H-M   'P 1'
#
loop_
_entity.id
_entity.type
_entity.pdbx_description
1 polymer ?
#
loop_
_entity_poly.entity_id
_entity_poly.type
_entity_poly.pdbx_seq_one_letter_code
_entity_poly.pdbx_strand_id
1 'polypeptide(L)'
;MTNMDYPGPCMSCDAISGCANEATRKATVQTYCKGIERELDAWKASLYDVMAKFVAMDGKDQAAIKDSIMEIKSIVATIEDKAKQLEAECPLDVSPAEKEIGDKLNQLRVHYTKAMSVLGAGSFGG
;
A
#
# COMPACT_ATOMS: atom_id res chain seq x y z
N MET A 1 12.18 -4.28 10.44
CA MET A 1 10.88 -4.94 10.19
C MET A 1 9.86 -3.84 10.07
N THR A 2 9.29 -3.64 8.89
CA THR A 2 8.14 -2.74 8.71
C THR A 2 7.03 -3.21 9.65
N ASN A 3 6.44 -2.29 10.40
CA ASN A 3 5.39 -2.60 11.36
C ASN A 3 4.14 -3.01 10.57
N MET A 4 4.04 -4.29 10.24
CA MET A 4 2.93 -4.88 9.47
C MET A 4 1.60 -4.86 10.23
N ASP A 5 1.65 -4.53 11.53
CA ASP A 5 0.52 -4.37 12.46
C ASP A 5 0.08 -2.90 12.63
N TYR A 6 0.52 -1.98 11.76
CA TYR A 6 -0.02 -0.62 11.79
C TYR A 6 -1.46 -0.65 11.24
N PRO A 7 -2.49 -0.33 12.04
CA PRO A 7 -3.91 -0.42 11.62
C PRO A 7 -4.32 0.65 10.61
N GLY A 8 -3.36 1.31 9.94
CA GLY A 8 -3.60 2.55 9.21
C GLY A 8 -4.03 3.67 10.16
N PRO A 9 -4.10 4.92 9.69
CA PRO A 9 -4.75 5.99 10.42
C PRO A 9 -6.26 5.76 10.37
N CYS A 10 -6.80 4.87 11.22
CA CYS A 10 -8.23 4.78 11.48
C CYS A 10 -8.66 6.04 12.24
N MET A 11 -8.87 7.13 11.51
CA MET A 11 -9.68 8.25 11.97
C MET A 11 -11.02 8.12 11.26
N SER A 12 -11.91 7.28 11.81
CA SER A 12 -13.29 7.27 11.36
C SER A 12 -13.83 8.71 11.45
N CYS A 13 -14.25 9.25 10.31
CA CYS A 13 -14.98 10.52 10.27
C CYS A 13 -16.30 10.45 11.07
N ASP A 14 -16.73 9.25 11.45
CA ASP A 14 -17.92 8.98 12.26
C ASP A 14 -17.87 9.53 13.69
N ALA A 15 -16.70 9.96 14.19
CA ALA A 15 -16.64 10.70 15.46
C ALA A 15 -17.15 12.14 15.36
N ILE A 16 -17.47 12.65 14.16
CA ILE A 16 -17.87 14.03 13.92
C ILE A 16 -19.31 14.07 13.38
N SER A 17 -20.27 13.78 14.26
CA SER A 17 -21.68 14.15 14.05
C SER A 17 -21.95 15.66 14.22
N GLY A 18 -20.91 16.49 14.26
CA GLY A 18 -21.01 17.94 14.26
C GLY A 18 -19.91 18.55 13.40
N CYS A 19 -20.21 18.87 12.14
CA CYS A 19 -19.27 19.46 11.19
C CYS A 19 -18.56 20.70 11.79
N ALA A 20 -17.31 20.47 12.19
CA ALA A 20 -16.28 21.49 12.21
C ALA A 20 -16.07 22.04 10.79
N ASN A 21 -15.71 23.30 10.69
CA ASN A 21 -15.55 24.08 9.45
C ASN A 21 -14.68 23.41 8.36
N GLU A 22 -14.76 23.92 7.12
CA GLU A 22 -14.02 23.44 5.94
C GLU A 22 -12.50 23.25 6.18
N ALA A 23 -11.91 24.09 7.04
CA ALA A 23 -10.50 23.99 7.41
C ALA A 23 -10.17 22.69 8.16
N THR A 24 -11.05 22.24 9.06
CA THR A 24 -10.86 20.96 9.78
C THR A 24 -10.92 19.77 8.82
N ARG A 25 -11.84 19.79 7.85
CA ARG A 25 -11.94 18.72 6.83
C ARG A 25 -10.67 18.62 5.99
N LYS A 26 -10.19 19.76 5.51
CA LYS A 26 -8.95 19.83 4.74
C LYS A 26 -7.77 19.28 5.52
N ALA A 27 -7.67 19.59 6.81
CA ALA A 27 -6.62 19.06 7.67
C ALA A 27 -6.72 17.53 7.86
N THR A 28 -7.94 16.98 7.97
CA THR A 28 -8.16 15.52 8.06
C THR A 28 -7.71 14.80 6.79
N VAL A 29 -8.18 15.25 5.62
CA VAL A 29 -7.80 14.65 4.32
C VAL A 29 -6.29 14.72 4.12
N GLN A 30 -5.67 15.86 4.41
CA GLN A 30 -4.20 16.02 4.32
C GLN A 30 -3.45 15.07 5.25
N THR A 31 -3.94 14.87 6.47
CA THR A 31 -3.32 13.95 7.44
C THR A 31 -3.44 12.51 6.96
N TYR A 32 -4.60 12.13 6.43
CA TYR A 32 -4.84 10.81 5.86
C TYR A 32 -3.93 10.53 4.66
N CYS A 33 -3.86 11.45 3.69
CA CYS A 33 -2.99 11.30 2.51
C CYS A 33 -1.52 11.17 2.89
N LYS A 34 -1.04 12.00 3.83
CA LYS A 34 0.34 11.86 4.38
C LYS A 34 0.59 10.53 5.07
N GLY A 35 -0.44 9.95 5.69
CA GLY A 35 -0.37 8.61 6.27
C GLY A 35 -0.14 7.55 5.19
N ILE A 36 -0.93 7.61 4.11
CA ILE A 36 -0.80 6.70 2.96
C ILE A 36 0.57 6.84 2.30
N GLU A 37 1.04 8.07 2.07
CA GLU A 37 2.34 8.32 1.45
C GLU A 37 3.48 7.65 2.24
N ARG A 38 3.48 7.81 3.57
CA ARG A 38 4.47 7.18 4.44
C ARG A 38 4.40 5.65 4.40
N GLU A 39 3.21 5.09 4.42
CA GLU A 39 3.02 3.64 4.32
C GLU A 39 3.49 3.12 2.96
N LEU A 40 3.16 3.81 1.87
CA LEU A 40 3.61 3.48 0.53
C LEU A 40 5.13 3.57 0.39
N ASP A 41 5.78 4.57 0.97
CA ASP A 41 7.24 4.68 0.95
C ASP A 41 7.91 3.51 1.68
N ALA A 42 7.34 3.08 2.81
CA ALA A 42 7.81 1.90 3.53
C ALA A 42 7.61 0.60 2.70
N TRP A 43 6.48 0.50 1.99
CA TRP A 43 6.24 -0.60 1.06
C TRP A 43 7.19 -0.58 -0.12
N LYS A 44 7.38 0.55 -0.81
CA LYS A 44 8.33 0.70 -1.92
C LYS A 44 9.75 0.29 -1.52
N ALA A 45 10.19 0.69 -0.33
CA ALA A 45 11.49 0.27 0.20
C ALA A 45 11.56 -1.25 0.37
N SER A 46 10.52 -1.87 0.94
CA SER A 46 10.44 -3.34 1.10
C SER A 46 10.36 -4.08 -0.25
N LEU A 47 9.71 -3.47 -1.24
CA LEU A 47 9.54 -4.02 -2.58
C LEU A 47 10.79 -3.87 -3.44
N TYR A 48 11.69 -2.94 -3.12
CA TYR A 48 12.92 -2.73 -3.87
C TYR A 48 13.76 -4.01 -3.97
N ASP A 49 14.00 -4.68 -2.84
CA ASP A 49 14.77 -5.92 -2.80
C ASP A 49 14.08 -7.06 -3.58
N VAL A 50 12.75 -7.12 -3.50
CA VAL A 50 11.94 -8.11 -4.23
C VAL A 50 12.06 -7.88 -5.74
N MET A 51 11.96 -6.64 -6.20
CA MET A 51 12.09 -6.30 -7.62
C MET A 51 13.51 -6.52 -8.13
N ALA A 52 14.52 -6.15 -7.35
CA ALA A 52 15.93 -6.37 -7.71
C ALA A 52 16.22 -7.86 -7.90
N LYS A 53 15.77 -8.71 -6.95
CA LYS A 53 15.91 -10.17 -7.08
C LYS A 53 15.13 -10.73 -8.26
N PHE A 54 13.89 -10.27 -8.49
CA PHE A 54 13.09 -10.71 -9.64
C PHE A 54 13.76 -10.42 -11.00
N VAL A 55 14.43 -9.27 -11.14
CA VAL A 55 15.17 -8.92 -12.36
C VAL A 55 16.42 -9.78 -12.52
N ALA A 56 17.07 -10.15 -11.41
CA ALA A 56 18.25 -11.02 -11.41
C ALA A 56 17.93 -12.51 -11.60
N MET A 57 16.68 -12.93 -11.35
CA MET A 57 16.23 -14.30 -11.56
C MET A 57 16.00 -14.60 -13.04
N ASP A 58 16.18 -15.85 -13.42
CA ASP A 58 15.84 -16.40 -14.72
C ASP A 58 15.02 -17.70 -14.59
N GLY A 59 14.44 -18.14 -15.70
CA GLY A 59 13.80 -19.45 -15.79
C GLY A 59 12.49 -19.58 -14.99
N LYS A 60 12.33 -20.74 -14.34
CA LYS A 60 11.04 -21.17 -13.76
C LYS A 60 10.61 -20.33 -12.56
N ASP A 61 11.54 -19.93 -11.72
CA ASP A 61 11.23 -19.17 -10.50
C ASP A 61 10.83 -17.73 -10.85
N GLN A 62 11.45 -17.14 -11.88
CA GLN A 62 11.04 -15.83 -12.40
C GLN A 62 9.62 -15.88 -12.98
N ALA A 63 9.30 -16.90 -13.77
CA ALA A 63 7.95 -17.09 -14.29
C ALA A 63 6.92 -17.29 -13.16
N ALA A 64 7.27 -18.01 -12.09
CA ALA A 64 6.36 -18.33 -10.98
C ALA A 64 5.89 -17.11 -10.17
N ILE A 65 6.70 -16.04 -10.09
CA ILE A 65 6.35 -14.82 -9.35
C ILE A 65 6.04 -13.62 -10.24
N LYS A 66 6.19 -13.73 -11.56
CA LYS A 66 5.96 -12.64 -12.51
C LYS A 66 4.61 -11.96 -12.29
N ASP A 67 3.54 -12.75 -12.16
CA ASP A 67 2.19 -12.23 -11.94
C ASP A 67 2.10 -11.48 -10.61
N SER A 68 2.68 -12.01 -9.53
CA SER A 68 2.73 -11.31 -8.24
C SER A 68 3.45 -9.97 -8.33
N ILE A 69 4.55 -9.88 -9.09
CA ILE A 69 5.29 -8.62 -9.28
C ILE A 69 4.46 -7.61 -10.09
N MET A 70 3.74 -8.07 -11.11
CA MET A 70 2.84 -7.19 -11.88
C MET A 70 1.70 -6.66 -11.00
N GLU A 71 1.08 -7.51 -10.19
CA GLU A 71 0.02 -7.11 -9.26
C GLU A 71 0.53 -6.14 -8.20
N ILE A 72 1.70 -6.40 -7.60
CA ILE A 72 2.36 -5.47 -6.66
C ILE A 72 2.48 -4.07 -7.28
N LYS A 73 3.00 -3.98 -8.51
CA LYS A 73 3.18 -2.69 -9.20
C LYS A 73 1.84 -2.00 -9.46
N SER A 74 0.84 -2.76 -9.91
CA SER A 74 -0.51 -2.27 -10.17
C SER A 74 -1.18 -1.72 -8.90
N ILE A 75 -1.06 -2.44 -7.79
CA ILE A 75 -1.60 -2.04 -6.50
C ILE A 75 -0.96 -0.75 -5.99
N VAL A 76 0.38 -0.67 -6.02
CA VAL A 76 1.10 0.54 -5.60
C VAL A 76 0.66 1.76 -6.42
N ALA A 77 0.59 1.64 -7.74
CA ALA A 77 0.11 2.72 -8.61
C ALA A 77 -1.34 3.13 -8.30
N THR A 78 -2.22 2.16 -8.06
CA THR A 78 -3.62 2.42 -7.71
C THR A 78 -3.73 3.22 -6.41
N ILE A 79 -2.98 2.84 -5.37
CA ILE A 79 -3.03 3.55 -4.08
C ILE A 79 -2.47 4.98 -4.24
N GLU A 80 -1.39 5.16 -5.01
CA GLU A 80 -0.85 6.50 -5.30
C GLU A 80 -1.87 7.40 -6.01
N ASP A 81 -2.56 6.88 -7.02
CA ASP A 81 -3.56 7.65 -7.75
C ASP A 81 -4.76 8.00 -6.87
N LYS A 82 -5.18 7.09 -5.99
CA LYS A 82 -6.24 7.34 -5.01
C LYS A 82 -5.83 8.39 -3.99
N ALA A 83 -4.60 8.36 -3.49
CA ALA A 83 -4.09 9.38 -2.58
C ALA A 83 -4.12 10.78 -3.24
N LYS A 84 -3.68 10.89 -4.50
CA LYS A 84 -3.75 12.14 -5.26
C LYS A 84 -5.19 12.59 -5.50
N GLN A 85 -6.08 11.66 -5.82
CA GLN A 85 -7.50 11.96 -6.02
C GLN A 85 -8.14 12.52 -4.73
N LEU A 86 -7.84 11.93 -3.58
CA LEU A 86 -8.34 12.41 -2.29
C LEU A 86 -7.82 13.82 -1.95
N GLU A 87 -6.54 14.07 -2.21
CA GLU A 87 -5.96 15.41 -2.02
C GLU A 87 -6.61 16.46 -2.93
N ALA A 88 -6.92 16.09 -4.18
CA ALA A 88 -7.54 16.97 -5.16
C ALA A 88 -9.04 17.21 -4.89
N GLU A 89 -9.80 16.17 -4.56
CA GLU A 89 -11.26 16.22 -4.42
C GLU A 89 -11.70 16.68 -3.02
N CYS A 90 -10.84 16.54 -1.99
CA CYS A 90 -11.12 16.92 -0.61
C CYS A 90 -12.51 16.46 -0.12
N PRO A 91 -12.84 15.15 -0.22
CA PRO A 91 -14.19 14.66 0.01
C PRO A 91 -14.67 14.87 1.46
N LEU A 92 -15.99 14.91 1.63
CA LEU A 92 -16.66 15.02 2.93
C LEU A 92 -16.43 13.79 3.81
N ASP A 93 -16.29 12.64 3.16
CA ASP A 93 -16.13 11.33 3.77
C ASP A 93 -15.00 10.59 3.05
N VAL A 94 -13.99 10.16 3.82
CA VAL A 94 -12.84 9.40 3.33
C VAL A 94 -12.99 7.90 3.56
N SER A 95 -14.00 7.46 4.32
CA SER A 95 -14.19 6.06 4.72
C SER A 95 -14.25 5.09 3.54
N PRO A 96 -14.89 5.42 2.39
CA PRO A 96 -14.89 4.54 1.22
C PRO A 96 -13.49 4.35 0.64
N ALA A 97 -12.69 5.42 0.61
CA ALA A 97 -11.32 5.35 0.12
C ALA A 97 -10.39 4.65 1.11
N GLU A 98 -10.62 4.85 2.42
CA GLU A 98 -9.90 4.12 3.48
C GLU A 98 -10.10 2.61 3.36
N LYS A 99 -11.34 2.17 3.14
CA LYS A 99 -11.64 0.77 2.91
C LYS A 99 -10.96 0.24 1.64
N GLU A 100 -11.08 0.96 0.53
CA GLU A 100 -10.48 0.55 -0.75
C GLU A 100 -8.95 0.43 -0.65
N ILE A 101 -8.29 1.41 -0.03
CA ILE A 101 -6.84 1.41 0.17
C ILE A 101 -6.42 0.30 1.14
N GLY A 102 -7.17 0.09 2.23
CA GLY A 102 -6.93 -1.02 3.16
C GLY A 102 -6.99 -2.39 2.47
N ASP A 103 -8.01 -2.61 1.63
CA ASP A 103 -8.14 -3.84 0.84
C ASP A 103 -6.96 -4.03 -0.13
N LYS A 104 -6.52 -2.94 -0.76
CA LYS A 104 -5.34 -2.94 -1.65
C LYS A 104 -4.04 -3.26 -0.92
N LEU A 105 -3.82 -2.70 0.27
CA LEU A 105 -2.67 -3.01 1.11
C LEU A 105 -2.66 -4.48 1.56
N ASN A 106 -3.85 -5.05 1.82
CA ASN A 106 -3.97 -6.48 2.11
C ASN A 106 -3.62 -7.35 0.90
N GLN A 107 -4.10 -6.99 -0.29
CA GLN A 107 -3.69 -7.66 -1.54
C GLN A 107 -2.17 -7.56 -1.77
N LEU A 108 -1.59 -6.39 -1.50
CA LEU A 108 -0.15 -6.17 -1.59
C LEU A 108 0.62 -7.14 -0.70
N ARG A 109 0.20 -7.30 0.57
CA ARG A 109 0.79 -8.26 1.52
C ARG A 109 0.75 -9.69 1.00
N VAL A 110 -0.37 -10.11 0.39
CA VAL A 110 -0.52 -11.46 -0.19
C VAL A 110 0.49 -11.70 -1.31
N HIS A 111 0.56 -10.78 -2.29
CA HIS A 111 1.50 -10.92 -3.41
C HIS A 111 2.95 -10.81 -2.98
N TYR A 112 3.26 -9.92 -2.03
CA TYR A 112 4.58 -9.79 -1.43
C TYR A 112 5.01 -11.10 -0.75
N THR A 113 4.14 -11.70 0.06
CA THR A 113 4.42 -12.96 0.76
C THR A 113 4.68 -14.10 -0.24
N LYS A 114 3.90 -14.18 -1.33
CA LYS A 114 4.12 -15.16 -2.40
C LYS A 114 5.43 -14.93 -3.13
N ALA A 115 5.82 -13.68 -3.40
CA ALA A 115 7.12 -13.38 -3.99
C ALA A 115 8.26 -13.83 -3.05
N MET A 116 8.13 -13.50 -1.76
CA MET A 116 9.11 -13.87 -0.73
C MET A 116 9.25 -15.38 -0.53
N SER A 117 8.17 -16.17 -0.69
CA SER A 117 8.26 -17.63 -0.53
C SER A 117 9.11 -18.30 -1.61
N VAL A 118 9.13 -17.74 -2.82
CA VAL A 118 10.01 -18.21 -3.91
C VAL A 118 11.41 -17.65 -3.75
N LEU A 119 11.54 -16.37 -3.41
CA LEU A 119 12.83 -15.71 -3.19
C LEU A 119 13.62 -16.29 -2.00
N GLY A 120 12.92 -16.69 -0.93
CA GLY A 120 13.51 -17.31 0.26
C GLY A 120 13.92 -18.76 0.06
N ALA A 121 13.22 -19.50 -0.83
CA ALA A 121 13.57 -20.87 -1.17
C ALA A 121 14.94 -20.97 -1.90
N GLY A 122 15.34 -19.92 -2.62
CA GLY A 122 16.64 -19.84 -3.30
C GLY A 122 17.84 -19.43 -2.42
N SER A 123 17.63 -19.11 -1.12
CA SER A 123 18.67 -18.56 -0.25
C SER A 123 19.22 -19.54 0.80
N PHE A 124 18.69 -20.77 0.88
CA PHE A 124 19.21 -21.85 1.73
C PHE A 124 19.70 -22.99 0.85
N GLY A 125 20.91 -22.84 0.31
CA GLY A 125 21.50 -23.84 -0.60
C GLY A 125 22.92 -23.47 -0.97
N GLY A 126 23.81 -23.52 0.03
CA GLY A 126 25.27 -23.45 -0.11
C GLY A 126 25.90 -24.14 1.08
#